data_AF-A0A087SZ79-F1
#
_entry.id   AF-A0A087SZ79-F1
#
_cell.length_a   1.000
_cell.length_b   1.000
_cell.length_c   1.000
_cell.angle_alpha   90.00
_cell.angle_beta   90.00
_cell.angle_gamma   90.00
#
_symmetry.space_group_name_H-M   'P 1'
#
loop_
_entity.id
_entity.type
_entity.pdbx_description
1 polymer ?
#
loop_
_entity_poly.entity_id
_entity_poly.type
_entity_poly.pdbx_seq_one_letter_code
_entity_poly.pdbx_strand_id
1 'polypeptide(L)'
;MMAFTDGSLACVIYMEFQDVKVYCSRNGEQFALTEILHTKGGRKASIIESDGQTILAIATEDVLNLRSRSFEDKKPVDIYFWNPGESRFSNPSQTILSTYAQSVMLMSHHDMLSSHIFLVITEGRIPKIYNE
;
A
#
# COMPACT_ATOMS: atom_id res chain seq x y z
N MET A 1 6.66 6.32 -3.98
CA MET A 1 5.66 7.40 -3.84
C MET A 1 4.46 6.99 -4.66
N MET A 2 3.26 7.13 -4.10
CA MET A 2 1.99 6.88 -4.78
C MET A 2 1.10 8.11 -4.59
N ALA A 3 0.12 8.32 -5.46
CA ALA A 3 -0.79 9.46 -5.36
C ALA A 3 -2.22 9.02 -5.72
N PHE A 4 -3.20 9.73 -5.16
CA PHE A 4 -4.62 9.56 -5.45
C PHE A 4 -5.35 10.88 -5.22
N THR A 5 -6.57 10.97 -5.73
CA THR A 5 -7.46 12.11 -5.51
C THR A 5 -8.72 11.73 -4.76
N ASP A 6 -9.29 12.68 -4.03
CA ASP A 6 -10.59 12.53 -3.38
C ASP A 6 -11.34 13.87 -3.43
N GLY A 7 -12.17 14.05 -4.45
CA GLY A 7 -12.83 15.33 -4.74
C GLY A 7 -11.82 16.45 -4.98
N SER A 8 -11.70 17.37 -4.02
CA SER A 8 -10.77 18.51 -4.06
C SER A 8 -9.44 18.27 -3.33
N LEU A 9 -9.27 17.09 -2.72
CA LEU A 9 -8.02 16.66 -2.09
C LEU A 9 -7.14 15.93 -3.09
N ALA A 10 -5.88 16.35 -3.18
CA ALA A 10 -4.82 15.57 -3.80
C ALA A 10 -3.95 15.01 -2.68
N CYS A 11 -3.75 13.69 -2.65
CA CYS A 11 -3.00 13.02 -1.61
C CYS A 11 -1.81 12.25 -2.20
N VAL A 12 -0.69 12.27 -1.48
CA VAL A 12 0.55 11.59 -1.81
C VAL A 12 0.95 10.71 -0.63
N ILE A 13 1.24 9.45 -0.93
CA ILE A 13 1.67 8.45 0.03
C ILE A 13 3.17 8.24 -0.13
N TYR A 14 3.88 8.47 0.97
CA TYR A 14 5.31 8.29 1.08
C TYR A 14 5.61 7.17 2.06
N MET A 15 6.30 6.13 1.57
CA MET A 15 6.73 5.02 2.42
C MET A 15 8.17 5.28 2.87
N GLU A 16 8.34 5.45 4.18
CA GLU A 16 9.63 5.34 4.84
C GLU A 16 9.78 3.94 5.43
N PHE A 17 11.01 3.59 5.84
CA PHE A 17 11.34 2.25 6.31
C PHE A 17 10.43 1.70 7.42
N GLN A 18 9.83 2.55 8.24
CA GLN A 18 8.98 2.16 9.37
C GLN A 18 7.56 2.70 9.25
N ASP A 19 7.40 3.90 8.68
CA ASP A 19 6.11 4.57 8.60
C ASP A 19 5.67 4.79 7.16
N VAL A 20 4.37 4.68 6.94
CA VAL A 20 3.75 5.14 5.70
C VAL A 20 3.02 6.43 5.99
N LYS A 21 3.53 7.53 5.44
CA LYS A 21 3.02 8.89 5.66
C LYS A 21 2.10 9.27 4.51
N VAL A 22 0.97 9.87 4.85
CA VAL A 22 0.00 10.40 3.90
C VAL A 22 0.03 11.92 4.00
N TYR A 23 0.34 12.57 2.89
CA TYR A 23 0.31 14.01 2.76
C TYR A 23 -0.82 14.39 1.85
N CYS A 24 -1.67 15.34 2.24
CA CYS A 24 -2.74 15.83 1.39
C CYS A 24 -2.63 17.35 1.20
N SER A 25 -3.10 17.80 0.05
CA SER A 25 -3.27 19.20 -0.32
C SER A 25 -4.72 19.40 -0.76
N ARG A 26 -5.31 20.53 -0.38
CA ARG A 26 -6.64 20.94 -0.83
C ARG A 26 -6.50 22.12 -1.78
N ASN A 27 -7.15 22.05 -2.94
CA ASN A 27 -7.19 23.17 -3.91
C ASN A 27 -5.82 23.76 -4.32
N GLY A 28 -4.77 22.95 -4.35
CA GLY A 28 -3.42 23.41 -4.74
C GLY A 28 -2.64 24.13 -3.65
N GLU A 29 -3.09 24.08 -2.40
CA GLU A 29 -2.29 24.47 -1.23
C GLU A 29 -1.05 23.58 -1.06
N GLN A 30 -0.14 23.95 -0.16
CA GLN A 30 1.02 23.13 0.14
C GLN A 30 0.59 21.79 0.75
N PHE A 31 1.23 20.69 0.33
CA PHE A 31 1.03 19.38 0.94
C PHE A 31 1.41 19.39 2.42
N ALA A 32 0.47 18.98 3.28
CA ALA A 32 0.66 18.85 4.71
C ALA A 32 0.52 17.39 5.14
N LEU A 33 1.25 16.98 6.19
CA LEU A 33 1.12 15.65 6.75
C LEU A 33 -0.29 15.49 7.36
N THR A 34 -1.05 14.54 6.85
CA THR A 34 -2.43 14.27 7.26
C THR A 34 -2.50 13.06 8.19
N GLU A 35 -1.73 12.01 7.89
CA GLU A 35 -1.79 10.74 8.61
C GLU A 35 -0.44 10.01 8.57
N ILE A 36 -0.17 9.23 9.60
CA ILE A 36 0.91 8.26 9.66
C ILE A 36 0.28 6.89 9.90
N LEU A 37 0.45 5.97 8.94
CA LEU A 37 0.06 4.58 9.10
C LEU A 37 1.22 3.85 9.77
N HIS A 38 0.98 3.38 11.00
CA HIS A 38 1.94 2.57 11.75
C HIS A 38 1.99 1.16 11.18
N THR A 39 2.94 0.92 10.28
CA THR A 39 3.20 -0.39 9.67
C THR A 39 4.37 -1.08 10.39
N LYS A 40 4.50 -2.40 10.26
CA LYS A 40 5.69 -3.12 10.75
C LYS A 40 6.95 -2.92 9.87
N GLY A 41 6.94 -1.88 9.03
CA GLY A 41 7.93 -1.56 8.01
C GLY A 41 7.36 -1.78 6.61
N GLY A 42 7.16 -0.71 5.84
CA GLY A 42 6.59 -0.77 4.50
C GLY A 42 7.65 -0.85 3.41
N ARG A 43 7.60 -1.88 2.55
CA ARG A 43 8.56 -2.03 1.43
C ARG A 43 7.94 -1.89 0.06
N LYS A 44 6.71 -2.38 -0.11
CA LYS A 44 5.95 -2.32 -1.36
C LYS A 44 4.54 -1.91 -1.03
N ALA A 45 3.94 -1.15 -1.92
CA ALA A 45 2.54 -0.84 -1.83
C ALA A 45 1.97 -0.62 -3.22
N SER A 46 0.66 -0.75 -3.30
CA SER A 46 -0.14 -0.40 -4.46
C SER A 46 -1.36 0.36 -3.97
N ILE A 47 -1.76 1.38 -4.73
CA ILE A 47 -3.01 2.09 -4.51
C ILE A 47 -3.85 2.00 -5.78
N ILE A 48 -5.17 1.97 -5.62
CA ILE A 48 -6.11 2.10 -6.73
C ILE A 48 -7.33 2.92 -6.28
N GLU A 49 -7.88 3.69 -7.21
CA GLU A 49 -9.19 4.32 -7.11
C GLU A 49 -10.16 3.50 -7.97
N SER A 50 -11.18 2.90 -7.36
CA SER A 50 -12.17 2.06 -8.06
C SER A 50 -13.54 2.25 -7.45
N ASP A 51 -14.55 2.53 -8.28
CA ASP A 51 -15.95 2.72 -7.88
C ASP A 51 -16.14 3.72 -6.71
N GLY A 52 -15.37 4.82 -6.71
CA GLY A 52 -15.42 5.85 -5.65
C GLY A 52 -14.76 5.46 -4.33
N GLN A 53 -14.08 4.30 -4.29
CA GLN A 53 -13.31 3.84 -3.15
C GLN A 53 -11.82 3.84 -3.49
N THR A 54 -11.02 4.47 -2.62
CA THR A 54 -9.56 4.35 -2.69
C THR A 54 -9.11 3.21 -1.79
N ILE A 55 -8.31 2.29 -2.34
CA ILE A 55 -7.81 1.11 -1.64
C ILE A 55 -6.28 1.13 -1.71
N LEU A 56 -5.65 0.94 -0.56
CA LEU A 56 -4.20 0.86 -0.42
C LEU A 56 -3.81 -0.51 0.12
N ALA A 57 -2.93 -1.21 -0.57
CA ALA A 57 -2.32 -2.45 -0.13
C ALA A 57 -0.85 -2.21 0.20
N ILE A 58 -0.39 -2.62 1.38
CA ILE A 58 1.00 -2.43 1.83
C ILE A 58 1.59 -3.78 2.21
N ALA A 59 2.62 -4.24 1.50
CA ALA A 59 3.44 -5.34 1.97
C ALA A 59 4.42 -4.85 3.01
N THR A 60 4.31 -5.44 4.19
CA THR A 60 5.17 -5.13 5.32
C THR A 60 6.32 -6.13 5.43
N GLU A 61 7.46 -5.67 5.92
CA GLU A 61 8.64 -6.49 6.21
C GLU A 61 9.28 -5.98 7.48
N ASP A 62 9.56 -6.88 8.45
CA ASP A 62 10.35 -6.51 9.62
C ASP A 62 11.80 -6.25 9.19
N VAL A 63 12.09 -4.99 8.88
CA VAL A 63 13.41 -4.56 8.41
C VAL A 63 14.43 -4.48 9.55
N LEU A 64 13.99 -4.46 10.81
CA LEU A 64 14.87 -4.41 11.98
C LEU A 64 15.40 -5.79 12.36
N ASN A 65 14.65 -6.86 12.06
CA ASN A 65 15.06 -8.25 12.26
C ASN A 65 15.69 -8.92 11.04
N LEU A 66 16.34 -8.18 10.14
CA LEU A 66 17.12 -8.77 9.02
C LEU A 66 18.18 -9.81 9.45
N ARG A 67 18.55 -9.86 10.74
CA ARG A 67 19.53 -10.77 11.33
C ARG A 67 18.96 -11.77 12.34
N SER A 68 17.65 -11.76 12.65
CA SER A 68 17.10 -12.74 13.58
C SER A 68 16.90 -14.08 12.85
N ARG A 69 17.39 -15.16 13.45
CA ARG A 69 17.21 -16.54 12.93
C ARG A 69 15.78 -17.04 13.04
N SER A 70 14.91 -16.32 13.74
CA SER A 70 13.46 -16.54 13.71
C SER A 70 12.87 -15.67 12.60
N PHE A 71 13.01 -16.12 11.36
CA PHE A 71 12.13 -15.63 10.30
C PHE A 71 10.70 -15.90 10.77
N GLU A 72 9.92 -14.86 11.08
CA GLU A 72 8.48 -15.00 10.93
C GLU A 72 8.27 -15.30 9.44
N ASP A 73 7.98 -16.57 9.12
CA ASP A 73 7.92 -17.09 7.74
C ASP A 73 6.83 -16.43 6.88
N LYS A 74 6.04 -15.52 7.46
CA LYS A 74 4.90 -14.86 6.84
C LYS A 74 4.95 -13.36 7.08
N LYS A 75 5.17 -12.62 5.99
CA LYS A 75 5.11 -11.17 5.90
C LYS A 75 3.68 -10.72 5.57
N PRO A 76 3.06 -9.85 6.37
CA PRO A 76 1.70 -9.41 6.13
C PRO A 76 1.60 -8.40 4.98
N VAL A 77 0.58 -8.55 4.15
CA VAL A 77 0.07 -7.54 3.23
C VAL A 77 -1.22 -6.98 3.82
N ASP A 78 -1.15 -5.74 4.29
CA ASP A 78 -2.25 -5.05 4.97
C ASP A 78 -3.06 -4.22 3.96
N ILE A 79 -4.39 -4.33 4.06
CA ILE A 79 -5.34 -3.67 3.15
C ILE A 79 -6.11 -2.57 3.89
N TYR A 80 -5.98 -1.35 3.38
CA TYR A 80 -6.54 -0.13 3.92
C TYR A 80 -7.58 0.45 2.95
N PHE A 81 -8.67 0.98 3.51
CA PHE A 81 -9.69 1.70 2.76
C PHE A 81 -9.65 3.16 3.15
N TRP A 82 -9.63 4.06 2.18
CA TRP A 82 -9.74 5.49 2.43
C TRP A 82 -11.16 5.84 2.86
N ASN A 83 -11.31 6.66 3.90
CA ASN A 83 -12.56 7.22 4.36
C ASN A 83 -12.62 8.71 3.97
N PRO A 84 -13.32 9.09 2.88
CA PRO A 84 -13.39 10.49 2.42
C PRO A 84 -13.85 11.47 3.50
N GLY A 85 -14.86 11.07 4.29
CA GLY A 85 -15.43 11.91 5.34
C GLY A 85 -14.46 12.25 6.47
N GLU A 86 -13.48 11.38 6.74
CA GLU A 86 -12.46 11.59 7.77
C GLU A 86 -11.13 12.06 7.18
N SER A 87 -10.98 11.97 5.85
CA SER A 87 -9.73 12.22 5.12
C SER A 87 -8.56 11.40 5.69
N ARG A 88 -8.83 10.12 5.97
CA ARG A 88 -7.88 9.16 6.57
C ARG A 88 -8.14 7.75 6.07
N PHE A 89 -7.14 6.90 6.15
CA PHE A 89 -7.32 5.46 5.95
C PHE A 89 -7.93 4.80 7.19
N SER A 90 -8.66 3.70 6.97
CA SER A 90 -9.09 2.80 8.03
C SER A 90 -7.89 2.14 8.70
N ASN A 91 -8.09 1.53 9.87
CA ASN A 91 -7.19 0.45 10.31
C ASN A 91 -7.16 -0.67 9.25
N PRO A 92 -6.08 -1.48 9.17
CA PRO A 92 -6.01 -2.55 8.20
C PRO A 92 -7.20 -3.49 8.38
N SER A 93 -8.03 -3.52 7.34
CA SER A 93 -9.31 -4.25 7.32
C SER A 93 -9.12 -5.75 7.14
N GLN A 94 -8.05 -6.11 6.42
CA GLN A 94 -7.66 -7.47 6.09
C GLN A 94 -6.15 -7.53 6.03
N THR A 95 -5.60 -8.67 6.46
CA THR A 95 -4.17 -8.97 6.41
C THR A 95 -3.97 -10.30 5.70
N ILE A 96 -3.28 -10.30 4.57
CA ILE A 96 -2.95 -11.50 3.81
C ILE A 96 -1.50 -11.88 4.12
N LEU A 97 -1.27 -13.14 4.44
CA LEU A 97 0.06 -13.63 4.76
C LEU A 97 0.78 -14.11 3.50
N SER A 98 1.98 -13.56 3.24
CA SER A 98 2.85 -13.92 2.12
C SER A 98 4.22 -14.35 2.64
N THR A 99 4.88 -15.33 2.00
CA THR A 99 6.24 -15.73 2.44
C THR A 99 7.26 -14.65 2.11
N TYR A 100 7.13 -14.03 0.94
CA TYR A 100 7.96 -12.91 0.54
C TYR A 100 7.29 -12.14 -0.60
N ALA A 101 6.69 -10.99 -0.33
CA ALA A 101 6.12 -10.14 -1.37
C ALA A 101 7.21 -9.28 -2.07
N GLN A 102 7.55 -9.61 -3.31
CA GLN A 102 8.43 -8.77 -4.17
C GLN A 102 7.69 -7.58 -4.74
N SER A 103 6.43 -7.78 -5.13
CA SER A 103 5.54 -6.72 -5.58
C SER A 103 4.13 -6.98 -5.09
N VAL A 104 3.39 -5.89 -4.94
CA VAL A 104 1.96 -5.89 -4.71
C VAL A 104 1.35 -5.01 -5.78
N MET A 105 0.27 -5.46 -6.40
CA MET A 105 -0.46 -4.70 -7.42
C MET A 105 -1.96 -4.87 -7.21
N LEU A 106 -2.66 -3.76 -7.07
CA LEU A 106 -4.11 -3.69 -7.12
C LEU A 106 -4.52 -3.41 -8.56
N MET A 107 -5.53 -4.14 -9.04
CA MET A 107 -6.10 -3.97 -10.37
C MET A 107 -7.61 -3.98 -10.27
N SER A 108 -8.27 -3.08 -10.98
CA SER A 108 -9.71 -3.14 -11.18
C SER A 108 -10.02 -3.70 -12.56
N HIS A 109 -11.05 -4.52 -12.63
CA HIS A 109 -11.62 -5.01 -13.88
C HIS A 109 -13.12 -4.77 -13.84
N HIS A 110 -13.62 -4.09 -14.86
CA HIS A 110 -15.02 -3.79 -15.01
C HIS A 110 -15.50 -4.37 -16.34
N ASP A 111 -16.57 -5.13 -16.30
CA ASP A 111 -17.35 -5.50 -17.48
C ASP A 111 -18.78 -4.93 -17.37
N MET A 112 -19.66 -5.27 -18.31
CA MET A 112 -21.02 -4.72 -18.31
C MET A 112 -21.89 -5.21 -17.13
N LEU A 113 -21.50 -6.28 -16.44
CA LEU A 113 -22.33 -6.97 -15.46
C LEU A 113 -21.69 -7.00 -14.07
N SER A 114 -20.40 -6.70 -13.95
CA SER A 114 -19.63 -6.87 -12.73
C SER A 114 -18.40 -5.98 -12.65
N SER A 115 -18.04 -5.64 -11.41
CA SER A 115 -16.80 -4.97 -11.05
C SER A 115 -16.01 -5.88 -10.10
N HIS A 116 -14.74 -6.10 -10.41
CA HIS A 116 -13.83 -6.92 -9.61
C HIS A 116 -12.56 -6.16 -9.29
N ILE A 117 -12.08 -6.30 -8.06
CA ILE A 117 -10.78 -5.79 -7.63
C ILE A 117 -9.89 -6.99 -7.30
N PHE A 118 -8.73 -7.04 -7.95
CA PHE A 118 -7.74 -8.10 -7.77
C PHE A 118 -6.54 -7.54 -7.02
N LEU A 119 -6.06 -8.30 -6.04
CA LEU A 119 -4.75 -8.11 -5.43
C LEU A 119 -3.81 -9.18 -5.94
N VAL A 120 -2.76 -8.77 -6.65
CA VAL A 120 -1.68 -9.65 -7.10
C VAL A 120 -0.48 -9.44 -6.19
N ILE A 121 -0.06 -10.51 -5.54
CA ILE A 121 1.16 -10.57 -4.73
C ILE A 121 2.14 -11.44 -5.50
N THR A 122 3.24 -10.86 -5.98
CA THR A 122 4.31 -11.66 -6.58
C THR A 122 5.30 -12.08 -5.50
N GLU A 123 5.60 -13.37 -5.46
CA GLU A 123 6.54 -13.94 -4.50
C GLU A 123 7.85 -14.37 -5.17
N GLY A 124 8.94 -14.38 -4.38
CA GLY A 124 10.24 -14.93 -4.81
C GLY A 124 11.37 -13.91 -4.83
N ARG A 125 12.43 -14.16 -5.61
CA ARG A 125 13.49 -13.18 -5.90
C ARG A 125 13.56 -13.04 -7.40
N ILE A 126 13.42 -11.82 -7.93
CA ILE A 126 13.77 -11.57 -9.33
C ILE A 126 15.29 -11.79 -9.44
N PRO A 127 15.76 -12.76 -10.24
CA PRO A 127 17.19 -12.98 -10.40
C PRO A 127 17.81 -11.71 -10.97
N LYS A 128 18.91 -11.24 -10.36
CA LYS A 128 19.73 -10.20 -10.99
C LYS A 128 20.32 -10.82 -12.26
N ILE A 129 19.92 -10.31 -13.41
CA ILE A 129 20.60 -10.62 -14.67
C ILE A 129 21.95 -9.91 -14.57
N TYR A 130 23.02 -10.66 -14.35
CA TYR A 130 24.37 -10.13 -14.50
C TYR A 130 24.63 -10.12 -16.01
N ASN A 131 24.76 -8.92 -16.58
CA ASN A 131 25.35 -8.80 -17.91
C ASN A 131 26.83 -9.14 -17.76
N GLU A 132 27.26 -10.24 -18.38
CA GLU A 132 28.68 -10.55 -18.61
C GLU A 132 29.28 -9.61 -19.66
#